data_AF-A0A838R3X9-F1
#
_entry.id   AF-A0A838R3X9-F1
#
_cell.length_a   1.000
_cell.length_b   1.000
_cell.length_c   1.000
_cell.angle_alpha   90.00
_cell.angle_beta   90.00
_cell.angle_gamma   90.00
#
_symmetry.space_group_name_H-M   'P 1'
#
loop_
_entity.id
_entity.type
_entity.pdbx_description
1 polymer ?
#
loop_
_entity_poly.entity_id
_entity_poly.type
_entity_poly.pdbx_seq_one_letter_code
_entity_poly.pdbx_strand_id
1 'polypeptide(L)'
;MLSRSVGLIAVGVFSMLTASSTYALDLRAKIDPLAQPLIDDGQAVGFIVGIYHNGKTQIIGYGETEKGSGDKPTGRTVYEIGSATKAITGVLLADMVRRGEVKLDDPLQLYLPEDVKLKLFEDKPITLEQVATHTSGLPRLAGNMKPADTTNPYADYTPELMHAFLGEHKIDRAPGKYEYSNLAMGMLG
;
A
#
# COMPACT_ATOMS: atom_id res chain seq x y z
N MET A 1 -45.84 16.88 -77.17
CA MET A 1 -46.39 15.58 -76.70
C MET A 1 -45.20 14.69 -76.41
N LEU A 2 -44.92 14.12 -75.25
CA LEU A 2 -45.65 13.89 -74.00
C LEU A 2 -44.65 13.94 -72.83
N SER A 3 -45.17 14.37 -71.70
CA SER A 3 -44.57 14.39 -70.35
C SER A 3 -44.22 12.98 -69.84
N ARG A 4 -43.17 12.85 -69.03
CA ARG A 4 -43.26 12.33 -67.64
C ARG A 4 -41.93 12.40 -66.88
N SER A 5 -42.09 12.54 -65.57
CA SER A 5 -41.17 13.13 -64.60
C SER A 5 -40.48 12.09 -63.69
N VAL A 6 -39.63 12.62 -62.80
CA VAL A 6 -39.28 12.18 -61.41
C VAL A 6 -37.96 11.42 -61.23
N GLY A 7 -37.15 11.92 -60.27
CA GLY A 7 -36.22 11.07 -59.49
C GLY A 7 -34.97 11.75 -58.94
N LEU A 8 -35.07 12.49 -57.83
CA LEU A 8 -33.95 12.98 -57.02
C LEU A 8 -33.46 11.86 -56.09
N ILE A 9 -32.16 11.54 -56.03
CA ILE A 9 -31.56 10.83 -54.88
C ILE A 9 -30.19 11.46 -54.57
N ALA A 10 -30.10 12.09 -53.40
CA ALA A 10 -28.86 12.46 -52.75
C ALA A 10 -28.26 11.21 -52.09
N VAL A 11 -26.96 10.96 -52.28
CA VAL A 11 -26.22 9.97 -51.50
C VAL A 11 -25.17 10.72 -50.69
N GLY A 12 -25.49 10.97 -49.42
CA GLY A 12 -24.50 11.30 -48.40
C GLY A 12 -23.77 10.02 -47.97
N VAL A 13 -22.45 10.03 -48.04
CA VAL A 13 -21.62 9.03 -47.36
C VAL A 13 -21.03 9.71 -46.14
N PHE A 14 -21.73 9.57 -45.02
CA PHE A 14 -21.19 9.85 -43.70
C PHE A 14 -20.61 8.52 -43.19
N SER A 15 -19.31 8.29 -43.39
CA SER A 15 -18.60 7.19 -42.74
C SER A 15 -17.80 7.72 -41.56
N MET A 16 -18.50 7.90 -40.43
CA MET A 16 -17.88 7.73 -39.12
C MET A 16 -17.83 6.23 -38.83
N LEU A 17 -16.62 5.66 -38.81
CA LEU A 17 -16.32 4.46 -38.05
C LEU A 17 -14.87 4.55 -37.59
N THR A 18 -14.68 5.21 -36.45
CA THR A 18 -13.52 4.96 -35.59
C THR A 18 -13.68 3.55 -35.04
N ALA A 19 -13.16 2.55 -35.74
CA ALA A 19 -12.92 1.24 -35.18
C ALA A 19 -11.74 1.35 -34.21
N SER A 20 -12.00 1.85 -32.99
CA SER A 20 -11.13 1.57 -31.86
C SER A 20 -11.36 0.11 -31.49
N SER A 21 -10.76 -0.80 -32.25
CA SER A 21 -10.66 -2.21 -31.87
C SER A 21 -9.84 -2.25 -30.58
N THR A 22 -10.54 -2.22 -29.47
CA THR A 22 -10.01 -2.49 -28.15
C THR A 22 -9.38 -3.88 -28.19
N TYR A 23 -8.07 -3.92 -28.39
CA TYR A 23 -7.21 -4.87 -27.72
C TYR A 23 -7.39 -4.64 -26.21
N ALA A 24 -8.53 -5.06 -25.66
CA ALA A 24 -8.60 -5.38 -24.27
C ALA A 24 -7.63 -6.55 -24.14
N LEU A 25 -6.40 -6.26 -23.74
CA LEU A 25 -5.41 -7.25 -23.39
C LEU A 25 -6.11 -8.25 -22.47
N ASP A 26 -6.33 -9.49 -22.92
CA ASP A 26 -6.93 -10.51 -22.07
C ASP A 26 -5.87 -10.94 -21.05
N LEU A 27 -5.66 -10.05 -20.08
CA LEU A 27 -4.68 -10.22 -19.01
C LEU A 27 -5.07 -11.41 -18.15
N ARG A 28 -6.36 -11.74 -18.07
CA ARG A 28 -6.81 -12.95 -17.39
C ARG A 28 -6.25 -14.21 -18.05
N ALA A 29 -6.33 -14.36 -19.37
CA ALA A 29 -5.73 -15.50 -20.05
C ALA A 29 -4.21 -15.63 -19.81
N LYS A 30 -3.52 -14.53 -19.46
CA LYS A 30 -2.10 -14.54 -19.08
C LYS A 30 -1.85 -14.82 -17.61
N ILE A 31 -2.78 -14.44 -16.72
CA ILE A 31 -2.64 -14.58 -15.27
C ILE A 31 -3.12 -15.95 -14.81
N ASP A 32 -4.19 -16.49 -15.41
CA ASP A 32 -4.77 -17.79 -15.02
C ASP A 32 -3.70 -18.92 -14.95
N PRO A 33 -2.78 -19.07 -15.93
CA PRO A 33 -1.72 -20.09 -15.86
C PRO A 33 -0.66 -19.87 -14.78
N LEU A 34 -0.55 -18.65 -14.23
CA LEU A 34 0.39 -18.31 -13.14
C LEU A 34 -0.27 -18.39 -11.76
N ALA A 35 -1.55 -18.05 -11.69
CA ALA A 35 -2.30 -17.91 -10.46
C ALA A 35 -2.97 -19.21 -10.02
N GLN A 36 -3.61 -19.94 -10.96
CA GLN A 36 -4.34 -21.16 -10.64
C GLN A 36 -3.45 -22.25 -10.00
N PRO A 37 -2.20 -22.49 -10.47
CA PRO A 37 -1.32 -23.47 -9.83
C PRO A 37 -1.04 -23.19 -8.34
N LEU A 38 -1.04 -21.93 -7.91
CA LEU A 38 -0.83 -21.60 -6.49
C LEU A 38 -1.97 -22.14 -5.61
N ILE A 39 -3.18 -22.25 -6.15
CA ILE A 39 -4.33 -22.87 -5.47
C ILE A 39 -4.27 -24.39 -5.60
N ASP A 40 -4.07 -24.89 -6.82
CA ASP A 40 -4.11 -26.33 -7.11
C ASP A 40 -3.01 -27.10 -6.36
N ASP A 41 -1.81 -26.51 -6.23
CA ASP A 41 -0.67 -27.06 -5.49
C ASP A 41 -0.77 -26.81 -3.97
N GLY A 42 -1.84 -26.17 -3.50
CA GLY A 42 -2.08 -25.89 -2.08
C GLY A 42 -1.14 -24.84 -1.47
N GLN A 43 -0.49 -24.01 -2.28
CA GLN A 43 0.43 -22.95 -1.82
C GLN A 43 -0.33 -21.73 -1.27
N ALA A 44 -1.56 -21.51 -1.71
CA ALA A 44 -2.45 -20.45 -1.23
C ALA A 44 -3.88 -20.98 -1.04
N VAL A 45 -4.57 -20.47 -0.01
CA VAL A 45 -6.01 -20.74 0.21
C VAL A 45 -6.86 -19.96 -0.78
N GLY A 46 -6.55 -18.68 -0.94
CA GLY A 46 -7.18 -17.80 -1.91
C GLY A 46 -6.58 -16.41 -1.90
N PHE A 47 -6.69 -15.71 -3.02
CA PHE A 47 -6.17 -14.36 -3.20
C PHE A 47 -6.91 -13.65 -4.33
N ILE A 48 -6.70 -12.32 -4.42
CA ILE A 48 -7.20 -11.50 -5.52
C ILE A 48 -6.03 -10.91 -6.31
N VAL A 49 -6.23 -10.79 -7.62
CA VAL A 49 -5.37 -10.02 -8.51
C VAL A 49 -6.17 -8.83 -9.04
N GLY A 50 -5.76 -7.62 -8.67
CA GLY A 50 -6.30 -6.37 -9.17
C GLY A 50 -5.41 -5.79 -10.26
N ILE A 51 -5.99 -5.41 -11.40
CA ILE A 51 -5.28 -4.90 -12.57
C ILE A 51 -5.92 -3.58 -12.96
N TYR A 52 -5.09 -2.55 -13.14
CA TYR A 52 -5.52 -1.26 -13.67
C TYR A 52 -4.73 -0.94 -14.94
N HIS A 53 -5.43 -0.76 -16.06
CA HIS A 53 -4.80 -0.43 -17.34
C HIS A 53 -5.72 0.44 -18.20
N ASN A 54 -5.21 1.59 -18.67
CA ASN A 54 -5.95 2.53 -19.52
C ASN A 54 -7.34 2.90 -19.00
N GLY A 55 -7.43 3.24 -17.70
CA GLY A 55 -8.69 3.61 -17.07
C GLY A 55 -9.65 2.45 -16.76
N LYS A 56 -9.27 1.21 -17.08
CA LYS A 56 -10.08 0.02 -16.84
C LYS A 56 -9.50 -0.80 -15.68
N THR A 57 -10.38 -1.30 -14.84
CA THR A 57 -10.04 -2.19 -13.72
C THR A 57 -10.57 -3.59 -13.99
N GLN A 58 -9.73 -4.59 -13.73
CA GLN A 58 -10.13 -6.00 -13.69
C GLN A 58 -9.72 -6.57 -12.33
N ILE A 59 -10.62 -7.32 -11.69
CA ILE A 59 -10.36 -8.01 -10.42
C ILE A 59 -10.67 -9.48 -10.63
N ILE A 60 -9.72 -10.34 -10.28
CA ILE A 60 -9.82 -11.78 -10.45
C ILE A 60 -9.55 -12.43 -9.09
N GLY A 61 -10.51 -13.17 -8.56
CA GLY A 61 -10.33 -13.99 -7.37
C GLY A 61 -9.95 -15.43 -7.73
N TYR A 62 -9.08 -16.03 -6.93
CA TYR A 62 -8.63 -17.42 -7.02
C TYR A 62 -8.81 -18.11 -5.65
N GLY A 63 -9.15 -19.39 -5.66
CA GLY A 63 -9.37 -20.17 -4.44
C GLY A 63 -10.60 -19.71 -3.65
N GLU A 64 -10.45 -19.75 -2.32
CA GLU A 64 -11.52 -19.50 -1.34
C GLU A 64 -11.10 -18.46 -0.29
N THR A 65 -12.06 -17.78 0.35
CA THR A 65 -11.76 -16.80 1.41
C THR A 65 -11.29 -17.46 2.70
N GLU A 66 -11.75 -18.68 2.95
CA GLU A 66 -11.30 -19.58 4.01
C GLU A 66 -11.22 -21.00 3.46
N LYS A 67 -10.29 -21.81 3.97
CA LYS A 67 -10.08 -23.17 3.48
C LYS A 67 -11.32 -24.04 3.71
N GLY A 68 -11.95 -24.48 2.63
CA GLY A 68 -13.14 -25.33 2.66
C GLY A 68 -14.45 -24.56 2.78
N SER A 69 -14.42 -23.23 2.70
CA SER A 69 -15.64 -22.39 2.68
C SER A 69 -16.40 -22.51 1.37
N GLY A 70 -15.72 -22.77 0.25
CA GLY A 70 -16.27 -22.66 -1.10
C GLY A 70 -16.54 -21.22 -1.56
N ASP A 71 -16.29 -20.22 -0.69
CA ASP A 71 -16.57 -18.82 -0.95
C ASP A 71 -15.44 -18.17 -1.73
N LYS A 72 -15.73 -17.77 -2.97
CA LYS A 72 -14.72 -17.18 -3.85
C LYS A 72 -14.36 -15.75 -3.43
N PRO A 73 -13.05 -15.39 -3.33
CA PRO A 73 -12.64 -14.01 -3.11
C PRO A 73 -13.11 -13.05 -4.20
N THR A 74 -13.44 -11.83 -3.80
CA THR A 74 -13.92 -10.77 -4.70
C THR A 74 -13.18 -9.46 -4.43
N GLY A 75 -13.42 -8.44 -5.25
CA GLY A 75 -12.91 -7.08 -5.00
C GLY A 75 -13.43 -6.42 -3.71
N ARG A 76 -14.32 -7.09 -2.97
CA ARG A 76 -14.82 -6.64 -1.66
C ARG A 76 -14.28 -7.47 -0.49
N THR A 77 -13.53 -8.53 -0.76
CA THR A 77 -12.90 -9.33 0.28
C THR A 77 -11.85 -8.49 0.99
N VAL A 78 -11.92 -8.45 2.32
CA VAL A 78 -11.00 -7.68 3.16
C VAL A 78 -9.80 -8.56 3.51
N TYR A 79 -8.60 -7.98 3.37
CA TYR A 79 -7.34 -8.61 3.72
C TYR A 79 -6.56 -7.68 4.64
N GLU A 80 -5.78 -8.26 5.55
CA GLU A 80 -4.71 -7.54 6.21
C GLU A 80 -3.61 -7.25 5.17
N ILE A 81 -3.33 -5.97 4.93
CA ILE A 81 -2.37 -5.55 3.88
C ILE A 81 -0.93 -5.40 4.41
N GLY A 82 -0.73 -5.64 5.70
CA GLY A 82 0.57 -5.60 6.36
C GLY A 82 1.37 -4.32 6.05
N SER A 83 2.59 -4.49 5.54
CA SER A 83 3.50 -3.35 5.33
C SER A 83 3.12 -2.44 4.16
N ALA A 84 2.11 -2.78 3.35
CA ALA A 84 1.54 -1.84 2.38
C ALA A 84 0.96 -0.59 3.06
N THR A 85 0.53 -0.69 4.33
CA THR A 85 0.08 0.45 5.14
C THR A 85 1.11 1.58 5.19
N LYS A 86 2.41 1.28 5.15
CA LYS A 86 3.48 2.29 5.19
C LYS A 86 3.44 3.27 4.02
N ALA A 87 3.01 2.80 2.84
CA ALA A 87 2.84 3.68 1.69
C ALA A 87 1.73 4.71 1.94
N ILE A 88 0.65 4.30 2.60
CA ILE A 88 -0.45 5.19 2.99
C ILE A 88 0.04 6.21 4.03
N THR A 89 0.73 5.75 5.08
CA THR A 89 1.34 6.63 6.09
C THR A 89 2.30 7.65 5.46
N GLY A 90 3.15 7.22 4.51
CA GLY A 90 4.05 8.12 3.80
C GLY A 90 3.33 9.19 2.96
N VAL A 91 2.21 8.83 2.33
CA VAL A 91 1.36 9.80 1.61
C VAL A 91 0.76 10.83 2.57
N LEU A 92 0.31 10.40 3.75
CA LEU A 92 -0.22 11.31 4.78
C LEU A 92 0.85 12.28 5.29
N LEU A 93 2.07 11.78 5.56
CA LEU A 93 3.20 12.64 5.92
C LEU A 93 3.50 13.66 4.81
N ALA A 94 3.56 13.22 3.54
CA ALA A 94 3.80 14.11 2.42
C ALA A 94 2.70 15.19 2.27
N ASP A 95 1.45 14.84 2.55
CA ASP A 95 0.35 15.81 2.56
C ASP A 95 0.50 16.84 3.69
N MET A 96 0.87 16.40 4.90
CA MET A 96 1.15 17.31 6.04
C MET A 96 2.31 18.27 5.73
N VAL A 97 3.37 17.78 5.08
CA VAL A 97 4.49 18.62 4.61
C VAL A 97 3.99 19.66 3.61
N ARG A 98 3.16 19.25 2.64
CA ARG A 98 2.57 20.16 1.65
C ARG A 98 1.67 21.22 2.28
N ARG A 99 0.95 20.87 3.35
CA ARG A 99 0.11 21.81 4.14
C ARG A 99 0.93 22.70 5.07
N GLY A 100 2.24 22.48 5.19
CA GLY A 100 3.13 23.25 6.06
C GLY A 100 2.97 22.93 7.55
N GLU A 101 2.37 21.78 7.89
CA GLU A 101 2.13 21.34 9.26
C GLU A 101 3.39 20.75 9.91
N VAL A 102 4.25 20.14 9.08
CA VAL A 102 5.54 19.56 9.47
C VAL A 102 6.55 19.77 8.34
N LYS A 103 7.83 19.59 8.62
CA LYS A 103 8.90 19.52 7.63
C LYS A 103 9.62 18.19 7.74
N LEU A 104 10.16 17.72 6.61
CA LEU A 104 10.89 16.46 6.56
C LEU A 104 12.18 16.48 7.40
N ASP A 105 12.78 17.66 7.58
CA ASP A 105 13.96 17.88 8.41
C ASP A 105 13.63 18.17 9.89
N ASP A 106 12.34 18.23 10.27
CA ASP A 106 11.97 18.41 11.66
C ASP A 106 12.45 17.21 12.50
N PRO A 107 13.08 17.45 13.66
CA PRO A 107 13.45 16.37 14.57
C PRO A 107 12.21 15.61 15.07
N LEU A 108 12.25 14.27 15.02
CA LEU A 108 11.20 13.40 15.55
C LEU A 108 10.83 13.76 16.99
N GLN A 109 11.81 14.14 17.80
CA GLN A 109 11.66 14.54 19.20
C GLN A 109 10.63 15.68 19.41
N LEU A 110 10.41 16.54 18.41
CA LEU A 110 9.42 17.64 18.49
C LEU A 110 7.98 17.13 18.54
N TYR A 111 7.71 15.91 18.09
CA TYR A 111 6.38 15.32 17.97
C TYR A 111 6.11 14.24 19.01
N LEU A 112 7.04 14.01 19.93
CA LEU A 112 6.86 13.10 21.04
C LEU A 112 6.28 13.84 22.25
N PRO A 113 5.58 13.14 23.16
CA PRO A 113 5.23 13.68 24.46
C PRO A 113 6.45 14.26 25.19
N GLU A 114 6.26 15.32 25.97
CA GLU A 114 7.37 16.06 26.59
C GLU A 114 8.26 15.19 27.50
N ASP A 115 7.66 14.17 28.13
CA ASP A 115 8.29 13.21 29.03
C ASP A 115 9.05 12.08 28.31
N VAL A 116 8.89 11.94 26.99
CA VAL A 116 9.62 10.95 26.19
C VAL A 116 10.84 11.61 25.55
N LYS A 117 12.03 11.29 26.07
CA LYS A 117 13.31 11.77 25.52
C LYS A 117 14.08 10.65 24.83
N LEU A 118 14.38 10.84 23.54
CA LEU A 118 15.20 9.90 22.79
C LEU A 118 16.66 9.97 23.24
N LYS A 119 17.26 8.80 23.53
CA LYS A 119 18.71 8.69 23.79
C LYS A 119 19.45 8.54 22.46
N LEU A 120 19.73 9.67 21.82
CA LEU A 120 20.29 9.79 20.47
C LEU A 120 21.75 9.29 20.37
N PHE A 121 22.14 8.87 19.17
CA PHE A 121 23.53 8.51 18.86
C PHE A 121 24.37 9.79 18.69
N GLU A 122 25.32 10.04 19.61
CA GLU A 122 26.20 11.23 19.57
C GLU A 122 25.43 12.56 19.43
N ASP A 123 24.28 12.68 20.10
CA ASP A 123 23.39 13.85 20.04
C ASP A 123 22.87 14.20 18.63
N LYS A 124 23.02 13.30 17.64
CA LYS A 124 22.50 13.51 16.29
C LYS A 124 20.99 13.32 16.27
N PRO A 125 20.22 14.35 15.85
CA PRO A 125 18.77 14.23 15.78
C PRO A 125 18.34 13.23 14.70
N ILE A 126 17.22 12.58 14.94
CA ILE A 126 16.48 11.80 13.94
C ILE A 126 15.45 12.71 13.30
N THR A 127 15.43 12.82 11.97
CA THR A 127 14.43 13.62 11.24
C THR A 127 13.22 12.79 10.81
N LEU A 128 12.08 13.43 10.52
CA LEU A 128 10.90 12.74 9.96
C LEU A 128 11.21 12.03 8.63
N GLU A 129 12.06 12.62 7.78
CA GLU A 129 12.56 11.96 6.56
C GLU A 129 13.22 10.63 6.90
N GLN A 130 14.16 10.63 7.84
CA GLN A 130 14.91 9.42 8.20
C GLN A 130 14.03 8.35 8.81
N VAL A 131 12.96 8.73 9.50
CA VAL A 131 11.93 7.82 9.96
C VAL A 131 11.21 7.18 8.78
N ALA A 132 10.74 8.00 7.83
CA ALA A 132 10.00 7.57 6.64
C ALA A 132 10.83 6.71 5.67
N THR A 133 12.15 6.94 5.60
CA THR A 133 13.07 6.26 4.69
C THR A 133 13.82 5.10 5.33
N HIS A 134 13.46 4.70 6.55
CA HIS A 134 14.13 3.62 7.27
C HIS A 134 15.63 3.88 7.51
N THR A 135 16.02 5.12 7.79
CA THR A 135 17.41 5.52 8.05
C THR A 135 17.59 6.21 9.41
N SER A 136 16.65 6.03 10.34
CA SER A 136 16.67 6.70 11.66
C SER A 136 17.66 6.09 12.64
N GLY A 137 18.15 4.87 12.40
CA GLY A 137 18.95 4.10 13.36
C GLY A 137 18.11 3.33 14.39
N LEU A 138 16.80 3.59 14.50
CA LEU A 138 15.88 2.83 15.34
C LEU A 138 15.85 1.34 14.94
N PRO A 139 15.69 0.43 15.92
CA PRO A 139 15.65 -1.00 15.64
C PRO A 139 14.39 -1.39 14.87
N ARG A 140 14.38 -2.61 14.31
CA ARG A 140 13.21 -3.12 13.56
C ARG A 140 11.92 -3.07 14.37
N LEU A 141 12.00 -3.54 15.62
CA LEU A 141 10.93 -3.65 16.61
C LEU A 141 11.45 -3.16 17.96
N ALA A 142 10.55 -2.78 18.85
CA ALA A 142 10.92 -2.46 20.22
C ALA A 142 11.31 -3.72 21.00
N GLY A 143 12.43 -3.66 21.73
CA GLY A 143 12.96 -4.80 22.48
C GLY A 143 12.12 -5.21 23.69
N ASN A 144 11.13 -4.41 24.08
CA ASN A 144 10.20 -4.72 25.17
C ASN A 144 8.88 -5.36 24.70
N MET A 145 8.72 -5.66 23.40
CA MET A 145 7.55 -6.39 22.90
C MET A 145 7.51 -7.81 23.47
N LYS A 146 6.36 -8.21 24.03
CA LYS A 146 6.09 -9.54 24.58
C LYS A 146 4.68 -10.00 24.19
N PRO A 147 4.45 -10.33 22.90
CA PRO A 147 3.12 -10.63 22.42
C PRO A 147 2.57 -11.93 23.02
N ALA A 148 1.30 -11.93 23.42
CA ALA A 148 0.61 -13.15 23.84
C ALA A 148 0.34 -14.09 22.64
N ASP A 149 0.07 -13.49 21.48
CA ASP A 149 -0.13 -14.18 20.21
C ASP A 149 0.93 -13.76 19.18
N THR A 150 1.77 -14.70 18.78
CA THR A 150 2.83 -14.44 17.78
C THR A 150 2.29 -14.18 16.37
N THR A 151 1.04 -14.57 16.09
CA THR A 151 0.37 -14.29 14.81
C THR A 151 -0.17 -12.87 14.73
N ASN A 152 -0.42 -12.22 15.89
CA ASN A 152 -0.76 -10.82 15.99
C ASN A 152 0.12 -10.09 17.03
N PRO A 153 1.42 -9.89 16.72
CA PRO A 153 2.40 -9.48 17.73
C PRO A 153 2.24 -8.03 18.23
N TYR A 154 1.37 -7.23 17.62
CA TYR A 154 1.12 -5.84 18.00
C TYR A 154 -0.16 -5.67 18.83
N ALA A 155 -1.00 -6.71 18.97
CA ALA A 155 -2.29 -6.63 19.65
C ALA A 155 -2.18 -6.03 21.07
N ASP A 156 -1.13 -6.40 21.79
CA ASP A 156 -0.89 -6.02 23.18
C ASP A 156 0.15 -4.88 23.32
N TYR A 157 0.63 -4.32 22.20
CA TYR A 157 1.70 -3.31 22.23
C TYR A 157 1.13 -1.89 22.17
N THR A 158 1.05 -1.24 23.34
CA THR A 158 0.41 0.08 23.49
C THR A 158 1.37 1.25 23.29
N PRO A 159 0.86 2.48 23.07
CA PRO A 159 1.68 3.68 23.04
C PRO A 159 2.53 3.87 24.31
N GLU A 160 2.02 3.51 25.49
CA GLU A 160 2.76 3.62 26.75
C GLU A 160 3.99 2.70 26.79
N LEU A 161 3.84 1.46 26.29
CA LEU A 161 4.97 0.53 26.15
C LEU A 161 6.00 1.04 25.13
N MET A 162 5.53 1.66 24.05
CA MET A 162 6.37 2.27 23.04
C MET A 162 7.15 3.47 23.60
N HIS A 163 6.48 4.36 24.33
CA HIS A 163 7.09 5.52 24.97
C HIS A 163 8.13 5.11 26.03
N ALA A 164 7.80 4.12 26.86
CA ALA A 164 8.74 3.56 27.82
C ALA A 164 9.98 2.96 27.13
N PHE A 165 9.80 2.27 26.01
CA PHE A 165 10.92 1.78 25.21
C PHE A 165 11.77 2.92 24.67
N LEU A 166 11.16 3.92 24.05
CA LEU A 166 11.87 5.06 23.45
C LEU A 166 12.66 5.88 24.47
N GLY A 167 12.08 6.08 25.66
CA GLY A 167 12.72 6.79 26.77
C GLY A 167 13.94 6.04 27.33
N GLU A 168 13.96 4.71 27.26
CA GLU A 168 15.05 3.91 27.80
C GLU A 168 16.09 3.46 26.76
N HIS A 169 15.67 3.29 25.51
CA HIS A 169 16.49 2.74 24.46
C HIS A 169 17.56 3.72 23.98
N LYS A 170 18.84 3.33 24.14
CA LYS A 170 19.96 4.04 23.52
C LYS A 170 20.09 3.62 22.05
N ILE A 171 19.92 4.59 21.15
CA ILE A 171 20.18 4.40 19.73
C ILE A 171 21.70 4.26 19.54
N ASP A 172 22.14 3.09 19.08
CA ASP A 172 23.55 2.70 19.00
C ASP A 172 24.17 2.92 17.61
N ARG A 173 23.41 3.51 16.69
CA ARG A 173 23.84 3.79 15.31
C ARG A 173 23.48 5.18 14.88
N ALA A 174 24.37 5.77 14.09
CA ALA A 174 24.10 7.04 13.44
C ALA A 174 22.91 6.92 12.47
N PRO A 175 22.03 7.95 12.43
CA PRO A 175 21.08 8.09 11.33
C PRO A 175 21.78 8.21 9.97
N GLY A 176 21.09 7.83 8.90
CA GLY A 176 21.54 7.91 7.51
C GLY A 176 21.83 6.56 6.83
N LYS A 177 21.96 5.47 7.59
CA LYS A 177 22.10 4.12 7.03
C LYS A 177 20.75 3.39 7.04
N TYR A 178 20.41 2.76 5.92
CA TYR A 178 19.16 2.01 5.78
C TYR A 178 19.10 0.79 6.70
N GLU A 179 18.02 0.70 7.45
CA GLU A 179 17.54 -0.49 8.13
C GLU A 179 16.01 -0.47 8.24
N TYR A 180 15.37 -1.48 7.67
CA TYR A 180 13.92 -1.63 7.76
C TYR A 180 13.43 -1.65 9.20
N SER A 181 12.57 -0.70 9.55
CA SER A 181 12.03 -0.54 10.89
C SER A 181 10.53 -0.29 10.90
N ASN A 182 9.80 -1.22 11.53
CA ASN A 182 8.37 -1.05 11.81
C ASN A 182 8.17 -0.05 12.95
N LEU A 183 9.05 -0.07 13.96
CA LEU A 183 9.01 0.89 15.06
C LEU A 183 9.14 2.32 14.53
N ALA A 184 10.12 2.59 13.67
CA ALA A 184 10.30 3.91 13.07
C ALA A 184 9.05 4.35 12.32
N MET A 185 8.54 3.55 11.38
CA MET A 185 7.32 3.90 10.63
C MET A 185 6.09 4.07 11.52
N GLY A 186 6.00 3.33 12.62
CA GLY A 186 4.94 3.50 13.62
C GLY A 186 4.94 4.88 14.27
N MET A 187 6.09 5.56 14.33
CA MET A 187 6.21 6.92 14.86
C MET A 187 5.61 8.00 13.96
N LEU A 188 5.24 7.67 12.71
CA LEU A 188 4.59 8.59 11.78
C LEU A 188 3.06 8.48 11.78
N GLY A 189 2.52 7.52 12.55
CA GLY A 189 1.09 7.23 12.64
C GLY A 189 0.39 7.95 13.77
#